data_AF-A0A7Y3HY03-F1
#
_entry.id   AF-A0A7Y3HY03-F1
#
_cell.length_a   1.000
_cell.length_b   1.000
_cell.length_c   1.000
_cell.angle_alpha   90.00
_cell.angle_beta   90.00
_cell.angle_gamma   90.00
#
_symmetry.space_group_name_H-M   'P 1'
#
loop_
_entity.id
_entity.type
_entity.pdbx_description
1 polymer ?
#
loop_
_entity_poly.entity_id
_entity_poly.type
_entity_poly.pdbx_seq_one_letter_code
_entity_poly.pdbx_strand_id
1 'polypeptide(L)'
;MRRLKNGFFLTLLISGLFSIYLHFSSESKQELSITKAERMALEKLYPGEGFYNERAYPNNYINEKAIRNAEIQALEILNSRSASAGEWELIGPLNTGGRITDIVISPDNDDVFYVGTGSGGIFKTTDRGTSWTAVFDEVAKASIGDLAIAASNPNIIYAGTGEANASSNTGAFFGDGIYRSDDAGASWTNIGLQESHHIGRVVVDPTNPDRVFVAAAGKLYGYNSERGVYRTTNGGDTWEQVLFKTDSTAAIDIAMNTQDPDILFATLWERTRKPWIRDYAGMTSGLHRSLDGGDTWTELGASNGLPAPSTQTGRISVAISESNPSTIYARYTTNPITNVFNGLYKSSDNGDNWTLVALNEISGVDASFGWYFGNIRINPLDDDEVYVLGQSLQRTFNSGSSWQGVNGLHVDHHAMEYSRGNNDF
;
A
#
# COMPACT_ATOMS: atom_id res chain seq x y z
N MET A 1 -65.02 6.28 68.22
CA MET A 1 -65.37 7.58 67.60
C MET A 1 -64.32 7.92 66.54
N ARG A 2 -64.77 8.11 65.28
CA ARG A 2 -64.13 8.82 64.14
C ARG A 2 -62.76 8.35 63.56
N ARG A 3 -62.87 7.75 62.36
CA ARG A 3 -62.14 7.91 61.07
C ARG A 3 -60.60 8.06 61.05
N LEU A 4 -59.94 7.26 60.19
CA LEU A 4 -58.96 7.64 59.15
C LEU A 4 -58.65 6.38 58.28
N LYS A 5 -59.21 6.31 57.06
CA LYS A 5 -58.54 6.44 55.74
C LYS A 5 -57.47 5.37 55.43
N ASN A 6 -57.90 4.28 54.79
CA ASN A 6 -57.06 3.45 53.92
C ASN A 6 -57.02 4.09 52.53
N GLY A 7 -55.82 4.41 52.04
CA GLY A 7 -55.56 4.85 50.67
C GLY A 7 -54.06 4.97 50.47
N PHE A 8 -53.59 4.54 49.29
CA PHE A 8 -52.21 4.40 48.84
C PHE A 8 -51.50 3.08 49.19
N PHE A 9 -51.79 2.04 48.40
CA PHE A 9 -50.77 1.09 47.94
C PHE A 9 -51.29 0.32 46.71
N LEU A 10 -51.59 1.05 45.61
CA LEU A 10 -51.72 0.42 44.28
C LEU A 10 -51.66 1.48 43.17
N THR A 11 -50.53 2.16 43.01
CA THR A 11 -50.29 3.02 41.82
C THR A 11 -48.80 3.24 41.62
N LEU A 12 -48.04 2.16 41.43
CA LEU A 12 -46.63 2.22 41.04
C LEU A 12 -46.19 0.91 40.40
N LEU A 13 -46.98 0.41 39.43
CA LEU A 13 -46.57 -0.74 38.61
C LEU A 13 -47.17 -0.77 37.21
N ILE A 14 -47.78 0.34 36.75
CA ILE A 14 -48.30 0.46 35.37
C ILE A 14 -47.59 1.58 34.58
N SER A 15 -46.78 2.43 35.22
CA SER A 15 -45.98 3.45 34.53
C SER A 15 -44.59 2.98 34.08
N GLY A 16 -44.09 1.85 34.57
CA GLY A 16 -42.75 1.33 34.23
C GLY A 16 -42.67 0.51 32.94
N LEU A 17 -43.78 -0.08 32.50
CA LEU A 17 -43.81 -0.94 31.30
C LEU A 17 -44.21 -0.21 30.02
N PHE A 18 -44.73 1.03 30.12
CA PHE A 18 -45.06 1.85 28.94
C PHE A 18 -43.86 2.67 28.44
N SER A 19 -42.84 2.90 29.27
CA SER A 19 -41.62 3.63 28.88
C SER A 19 -40.55 2.73 28.24
N ILE A 20 -40.64 1.41 28.39
CA ILE A 20 -39.69 0.47 27.76
C ILE A 20 -40.14 0.07 26.34
N TYR A 21 -41.44 0.17 26.03
CA TYR A 21 -41.95 -0.08 24.67
C TYR A 21 -41.81 1.13 23.73
N LEU A 22 -41.56 2.33 24.26
CA LEU A 22 -41.33 3.56 23.49
C LEU A 22 -39.85 3.87 23.24
N HIS A 23 -38.92 3.10 23.79
CA HIS A 23 -37.48 3.25 23.52
C HIS A 23 -36.94 2.31 22.44
N PHE A 24 -37.78 1.43 21.86
CA PHE A 24 -37.41 0.54 20.76
C PHE A 24 -38.08 0.89 19.41
N SER A 25 -38.71 2.07 19.28
CA SER A 25 -39.38 2.49 18.03
C SER A 25 -39.04 3.90 17.53
N SER A 26 -37.98 4.53 18.05
CA SER A 26 -37.52 5.83 17.55
C SER A 26 -36.05 5.83 17.11
N GLU A 27 -35.62 4.82 16.38
CA GLU A 27 -34.70 5.11 15.27
C GLU A 27 -35.57 5.70 14.16
N SER A 28 -35.64 7.03 14.11
CA SER A 28 -36.17 7.72 12.94
C SER A 28 -35.38 7.23 11.73
N LYS A 29 -36.05 6.50 10.83
CA LYS A 29 -35.64 6.44 9.43
C LYS A 29 -35.64 7.87 8.92
N GLN A 30 -34.51 8.55 9.07
CA GLN A 30 -34.26 9.79 8.38
C GLN A 30 -34.04 9.37 6.92
N GLU A 31 -35.12 9.32 6.14
CA GLU A 31 -35.00 9.31 4.69
C GLU A 31 -34.19 10.55 4.32
N LEU A 32 -32.93 10.33 3.94
CA LEU A 32 -32.07 11.34 3.36
C LEU A 32 -32.75 11.85 2.09
N SER A 33 -33.47 12.96 2.23
CA SER A 33 -34.09 13.62 1.09
C SER A 33 -32.99 14.27 0.25
N ILE A 34 -32.69 13.64 -0.89
CA ILE A 34 -31.79 14.19 -1.90
C ILE A 34 -32.27 15.58 -2.33
N THR A 35 -31.35 16.54 -2.27
CA THR A 35 -31.54 17.93 -2.66
C THR A 35 -31.84 18.02 -4.15
N LYS A 36 -32.46 19.14 -4.55
CA LYS A 36 -32.73 19.42 -5.97
C LYS A 36 -31.46 19.42 -6.82
N ALA A 37 -30.33 19.83 -6.24
CA ALA A 37 -29.03 19.83 -6.91
C ALA A 37 -28.51 18.40 -7.17
N GLU A 38 -28.63 17.50 -6.19
CA GLU A 38 -28.28 16.08 -6.35
C GLU A 38 -29.18 15.40 -7.38
N ARG A 39 -30.48 15.72 -7.38
CA ARG A 39 -31.43 15.20 -8.36
C ARG A 39 -31.10 15.64 -9.80
N MET A 40 -30.70 16.90 -9.98
CA MET A 40 -30.25 17.41 -11.29
C MET A 40 -28.88 16.85 -11.72
N ALA A 41 -28.04 16.41 -10.78
CA ALA A 41 -26.80 15.70 -11.08
C ALA A 41 -27.06 14.26 -11.54
N LEU A 42 -28.05 13.59 -10.94
CA LEU A 42 -28.50 12.25 -11.33
C LEU A 42 -29.14 12.23 -12.73
N GLU A 43 -29.88 13.28 -13.12
CA GLU A 43 -30.46 13.42 -14.48
C GLU A 43 -29.42 13.53 -15.61
N LYS A 44 -28.15 13.81 -15.28
CA LYS A 44 -27.05 13.85 -16.26
C LYS A 44 -26.34 12.51 -16.46
N LEU A 45 -26.69 11.49 -15.68
CA LEU A 45 -26.11 10.16 -15.79
C LEU A 45 -26.73 9.41 -16.96
N TYR A 46 -25.92 8.69 -17.74
CA TYR A 46 -26.47 7.78 -18.74
C TYR A 46 -27.34 6.71 -18.05
N PRO A 47 -28.40 6.18 -18.70
CA PRO A 47 -29.36 5.26 -18.07
C PRO A 47 -28.74 4.04 -17.36
N GLY A 48 -27.54 3.59 -17.73
CA GLY A 48 -26.83 2.50 -17.05
C GLY A 48 -26.06 2.91 -15.79
N GLU A 49 -25.60 4.16 -15.71
CA GLU A 49 -24.79 4.66 -14.59
C GLU A 49 -25.65 4.97 -13.36
N GLY A 50 -26.88 5.47 -13.54
CA GLY A 50 -27.83 5.66 -12.44
C GLY A 50 -28.12 4.36 -11.69
N PHE A 51 -28.44 3.28 -12.42
CA PHE A 51 -28.69 1.96 -11.82
C PHE A 51 -27.45 1.30 -11.22
N TYR A 52 -26.25 1.58 -11.75
CA TYR A 52 -25.01 1.12 -11.12
C TYR A 52 -24.76 1.88 -9.81
N ASN A 53 -24.87 3.21 -9.84
CA ASN A 53 -24.65 4.05 -8.67
C ASN A 53 -25.67 3.78 -7.57
N GLU A 54 -26.95 3.59 -7.88
CA GLU A 54 -27.95 3.20 -6.88
C GLU A 54 -27.68 1.84 -6.22
N ARG A 55 -27.04 0.90 -6.93
CA ARG A 55 -26.71 -0.43 -6.40
C ARG A 55 -25.38 -0.47 -5.66
N ALA A 56 -24.38 0.23 -6.18
CA ALA A 56 -23.03 0.27 -5.61
C ALA A 56 -22.89 1.32 -4.50
N TYR A 57 -23.63 2.42 -4.62
CA TYR A 57 -23.61 3.60 -3.74
C TYR A 57 -25.05 4.11 -3.51
N PRO A 58 -25.95 3.34 -2.87
CA PRO A 58 -27.36 3.73 -2.71
C PRO A 58 -27.57 5.10 -2.05
N ASN A 59 -26.56 5.61 -1.35
CA ASN A 59 -26.55 6.94 -0.74
C ASN A 59 -25.51 7.91 -1.35
N ASN A 60 -24.99 7.63 -2.56
CA ASN A 60 -23.87 8.33 -3.22
C ASN A 60 -22.51 8.23 -2.50
N TYR A 61 -22.38 7.38 -1.48
CA TYR A 61 -21.11 7.07 -0.83
C TYR A 61 -21.07 5.59 -0.43
N ILE A 62 -19.86 5.05 -0.24
CA ILE A 62 -19.67 3.72 0.34
C ILE A 62 -19.86 3.83 1.86
N ASN A 63 -20.79 3.06 2.42
CA ASN A 63 -21.02 3.08 3.86
C ASN A 63 -19.86 2.39 4.61
N GLU A 64 -18.94 3.17 5.16
CA GLU A 64 -17.77 2.67 5.90
C GLU A 64 -18.16 1.76 7.08
N LYS A 65 -19.27 2.06 7.77
CA LYS A 65 -19.81 1.19 8.83
C LYS A 65 -20.23 -0.17 8.29
N ALA A 66 -20.80 -0.23 7.08
CA ALA A 66 -21.18 -1.49 6.46
C ALA A 66 -19.95 -2.33 6.06
N ILE A 67 -18.89 -1.69 5.54
CA ILE A 67 -17.60 -2.35 5.29
C ILE A 67 -17.04 -2.92 6.58
N ARG A 68 -16.94 -2.11 7.63
CA ARG A 68 -16.44 -2.51 8.95
C ARG A 68 -17.21 -3.71 9.51
N ASN A 69 -18.54 -3.67 9.41
CA ASN A 69 -19.39 -4.77 9.88
C ASN A 69 -19.17 -6.05 9.06
N ALA A 70 -18.99 -5.94 7.74
CA ALA A 70 -18.69 -7.09 6.89
C ALA A 70 -17.31 -7.70 7.21
N GLU A 71 -16.32 -6.87 7.53
CA GLU A 71 -15.00 -7.32 7.98
C GLU A 71 -15.07 -8.06 9.31
N ILE A 72 -15.79 -7.49 10.30
CA ILE A 72 -16.03 -8.16 11.59
C ILE A 72 -16.71 -9.51 11.36
N GLN A 73 -17.76 -9.55 10.53
CA GLN A 73 -18.46 -10.79 10.21
C GLN A 73 -17.53 -11.82 9.54
N ALA A 74 -16.65 -11.39 8.62
CA ALA A 74 -15.68 -12.27 7.98
C ALA A 74 -14.71 -12.87 9.01
N LEU A 75 -14.18 -12.06 9.92
CA LEU A 75 -13.31 -12.50 11.02
C LEU A 75 -14.03 -13.45 11.99
N GLU A 76 -15.30 -13.21 12.32
CA GLU A 76 -16.12 -14.12 13.13
C GLU A 76 -16.30 -15.48 12.44
N ILE A 77 -16.50 -15.49 11.11
CA ILE A 77 -16.58 -16.72 10.32
C ILE A 77 -15.24 -17.47 10.36
N LEU A 78 -14.11 -16.78 10.17
CA LEU A 78 -12.77 -17.38 10.25
C LEU A 78 -12.53 -18.00 11.63
N ASN A 79 -12.80 -17.25 12.71
CA ASN A 79 -12.61 -17.70 14.09
C ASN A 79 -13.55 -18.84 14.51
N SER A 80 -14.71 -18.96 13.86
CA SER A 80 -15.69 -20.03 14.14
C SER A 80 -15.49 -21.29 13.29
N ARG A 81 -14.50 -21.30 12.39
CA ARG A 81 -14.08 -22.53 11.69
C ARG A 81 -13.70 -23.58 12.74
N SER A 82 -14.45 -24.67 12.80
CA SER A 82 -14.15 -25.76 13.73
C SER A 82 -12.80 -26.38 13.37
N ALA A 83 -11.92 -26.54 14.35
CA ALA A 83 -10.67 -27.30 14.20
C ALA A 83 -10.90 -28.77 13.75
N SER A 84 -12.15 -29.26 13.83
CA SER A 84 -12.57 -30.59 13.38
C SER A 84 -13.03 -30.67 11.92
N ALA A 85 -12.99 -29.57 11.15
CA ALA A 85 -13.49 -29.51 9.78
C ALA A 85 -12.62 -30.27 8.74
N GLY A 86 -11.51 -30.88 9.18
CA GLY A 86 -10.52 -31.50 8.29
C GLY A 86 -9.53 -30.47 7.73
N GLU A 87 -8.49 -30.95 7.05
CA GLU A 87 -7.53 -30.10 6.36
C GLU A 87 -8.12 -29.65 5.01
N TRP A 88 -8.03 -28.34 4.72
CA TRP A 88 -8.40 -27.81 3.42
C TRP A 88 -7.30 -28.16 2.40
N GLU A 89 -7.69 -28.76 1.28
CA GLU A 89 -6.76 -29.12 0.20
C GLU A 89 -7.01 -28.24 -1.04
N LEU A 90 -5.91 -27.76 -1.64
CA LEU A 90 -5.95 -27.04 -2.91
C LEU A 90 -6.31 -27.99 -4.05
N ILE A 91 -7.49 -27.81 -4.63
CA ILE A 91 -7.96 -28.59 -5.80
C ILE A 91 -7.53 -27.99 -7.16
N GLY A 92 -6.81 -26.86 -7.15
CA GLY A 92 -6.45 -26.11 -8.35
C GLY A 92 -7.60 -25.24 -8.89
N PRO A 93 -7.47 -24.68 -10.11
CA PRO A 93 -6.41 -24.91 -11.10
C PRO A 93 -5.04 -24.33 -10.72
N LEU A 94 -3.95 -25.04 -11.08
CA LEU A 94 -2.56 -24.56 -10.92
C LEU A 94 -2.02 -23.80 -12.15
N ASN A 95 -2.82 -23.68 -13.21
CA ASN A 95 -2.44 -23.04 -14.47
C ASN A 95 -3.03 -21.64 -14.64
N THR A 96 -3.63 -21.07 -13.59
CA THR A 96 -4.19 -19.72 -13.61
C THR A 96 -3.18 -18.78 -12.99
N GLY A 97 -2.72 -17.79 -13.76
CA GLY A 97 -1.78 -16.78 -13.27
C GLY A 97 -2.45 -15.74 -12.37
N GLY A 98 -1.63 -14.99 -11.66
CA GLY A 98 -2.00 -13.81 -10.89
C GLY A 98 -0.89 -12.76 -10.98
N ARG A 99 -1.11 -11.57 -10.41
CA ARG A 99 -0.06 -10.55 -10.29
C ARG A 99 0.64 -10.71 -8.95
N ILE A 100 1.96 -10.87 -9.02
CA ILE A 100 2.86 -10.71 -7.88
C ILE A 100 3.14 -9.22 -7.73
N THR A 101 2.85 -8.67 -6.55
CA THR A 101 3.09 -7.26 -6.24
C THR A 101 4.45 -7.03 -5.59
N ASP A 102 4.95 -8.02 -4.85
CA ASP A 102 6.26 -7.95 -4.22
C ASP A 102 6.87 -9.35 -3.99
N ILE A 103 8.20 -9.39 -3.83
CA ILE A 103 8.97 -10.59 -3.51
C ILE A 103 10.08 -10.23 -2.54
N VAL A 104 10.24 -11.03 -1.48
CA VAL A 104 11.30 -10.87 -0.48
C VAL A 104 11.95 -12.21 -0.17
N ILE A 105 13.28 -12.24 -0.17
CA ILE A 105 14.09 -13.43 0.12
C ILE A 105 14.65 -13.32 1.54
N SER A 106 14.62 -14.43 2.29
CA SER A 106 15.21 -14.47 3.63
C SER A 106 16.71 -14.16 3.56
N PRO A 107 17.23 -13.22 4.36
CA PRO A 107 18.63 -12.78 4.26
C PRO A 107 19.64 -13.86 4.67
N ASP A 108 19.20 -14.93 5.35
CA ASP A 108 20.03 -16.03 5.81
C ASP A 108 19.83 -17.34 5.02
N ASN A 109 18.84 -17.40 4.12
CA ASN A 109 18.51 -18.61 3.37
C ASN A 109 17.75 -18.33 2.08
N ASP A 110 18.43 -18.46 0.93
CA ASP A 110 17.85 -18.29 -0.40
C ASP A 110 16.79 -19.34 -0.78
N ASP A 111 16.65 -20.43 -0.02
CA ASP A 111 15.55 -21.39 -0.21
C ASP A 111 14.20 -20.82 0.25
N VAL A 112 14.24 -19.83 1.14
CA VAL A 112 13.08 -19.29 1.82
C VAL A 112 12.78 -17.90 1.28
N PHE A 113 11.64 -17.77 0.60
CA PHE A 113 11.16 -16.47 0.16
C PHE A 113 9.64 -16.41 0.14
N TYR A 114 9.13 -15.18 0.06
CA TYR A 114 7.72 -14.86 0.14
C TYR A 114 7.35 -14.03 -1.07
N VAL A 115 6.15 -14.26 -1.60
CA VAL A 115 5.55 -13.43 -2.65
C VAL A 115 4.25 -12.85 -2.14
N GLY A 116 4.12 -11.54 -2.30
CA GLY A 116 2.88 -10.80 -2.11
C GLY A 116 2.09 -10.79 -3.41
N THR A 117 0.77 -10.91 -3.31
CA THR A 117 -0.11 -10.93 -4.49
C THR A 117 -1.15 -9.81 -4.43
N GLY A 118 -1.60 -9.35 -5.60
CA GLY A 118 -2.57 -8.25 -5.67
C GLY A 118 -3.96 -8.56 -5.09
N SER A 119 -4.29 -9.83 -4.85
CA SER A 119 -5.60 -10.22 -4.29
C SER A 119 -5.65 -11.59 -3.58
N GLY A 120 -4.54 -12.33 -3.48
CA GLY A 120 -4.50 -13.71 -3.01
C GLY A 120 -3.63 -13.94 -1.78
N GLY A 121 -3.24 -12.88 -1.07
CA GLY A 121 -2.43 -12.96 0.15
C GLY A 121 -0.95 -13.17 -0.14
N ILE A 122 -0.30 -13.84 0.81
CA ILE A 122 1.15 -14.11 0.81
C ILE A 122 1.36 -15.61 0.67
N PHE A 123 2.27 -15.98 -0.22
CA PHE A 123 2.74 -17.36 -0.35
C PHE A 123 4.20 -17.44 0.06
N LYS A 124 4.54 -18.48 0.82
CA LYS A 124 5.89 -18.82 1.26
C LYS A 124 6.38 -20.04 0.51
N THR A 125 7.64 -20.05 0.13
CA THR A 125 8.37 -21.26 -0.28
C THR A 125 9.53 -21.52 0.68
N THR A 126 9.95 -22.78 0.77
CA THR A 126 11.16 -23.20 1.49
C THR A 126 12.03 -24.13 0.62
N ASP A 127 11.79 -24.15 -0.69
CA ASP A 127 12.43 -25.04 -1.66
C ASP A 127 12.70 -24.33 -3.01
N ARG A 128 13.05 -23.05 -2.93
CA ARG A 128 13.35 -22.18 -4.09
C ARG A 128 12.19 -22.01 -5.08
N GLY A 129 10.96 -22.01 -4.59
CA GLY A 129 9.76 -21.81 -5.40
C GLY A 129 9.28 -23.05 -6.14
N THR A 130 9.80 -24.24 -5.79
CA THR A 130 9.30 -25.52 -6.31
C THR A 130 7.90 -25.81 -5.78
N SER A 131 7.64 -25.48 -4.51
CA SER A 131 6.33 -25.54 -3.87
C SER A 131 6.05 -24.29 -3.03
N TRP A 132 4.76 -24.05 -2.78
CA TRP A 132 4.26 -22.84 -2.15
C TRP A 132 3.19 -23.17 -1.11
N THR A 133 3.23 -22.47 0.01
CA THR A 133 2.23 -22.53 1.08
C THR A 133 1.60 -21.15 1.26
N ALA A 134 0.28 -21.06 1.27
CA ALA A 134 -0.42 -19.82 1.63
C ALA A 134 -0.24 -19.58 3.13
N VAL A 135 0.26 -18.40 3.50
CA VAL A 135 0.58 -18.04 4.89
C VAL A 135 -0.23 -16.85 5.39
N PHE A 136 -1.23 -16.40 4.64
CA PHE A 136 -2.00 -15.19 4.93
C PHE A 136 -3.51 -15.39 4.68
N ASP A 137 -4.02 -16.60 4.88
CA ASP A 137 -5.42 -16.95 4.60
C ASP A 137 -6.38 -16.64 5.77
N GLU A 138 -5.85 -16.38 6.96
CA GLU A 138 -6.63 -16.10 8.17
C GLU A 138 -6.83 -14.59 8.41
N VAL A 139 -6.88 -13.79 7.33
CA VAL A 139 -7.16 -12.35 7.37
C VAL A 139 -8.38 -11.98 6.52
N ALA A 140 -8.94 -10.80 6.75
CA ALA A 140 -10.10 -10.30 5.98
C ALA A 140 -9.70 -9.64 4.64
N LYS A 141 -8.47 -9.10 4.54
CA LYS A 141 -7.97 -8.38 3.36
C LYS A 141 -6.68 -9.00 2.84
N ALA A 142 -6.78 -9.73 1.75
CA ALA A 142 -5.66 -10.47 1.17
C ALA A 142 -4.88 -9.70 0.08
N SER A 143 -5.22 -8.43 -0.19
CA SER A 143 -4.47 -7.60 -1.14
C SER A 143 -3.14 -7.18 -0.52
N ILE A 144 -2.02 -7.44 -1.18
CA ILE A 144 -0.69 -7.09 -0.66
C ILE A 144 -0.11 -5.93 -1.46
N GLY A 145 0.30 -4.88 -0.75
CA GLY A 145 1.04 -3.75 -1.28
C GLY A 145 2.54 -3.98 -1.28
N ASP A 146 3.10 -4.44 -0.16
CA ASP A 146 4.54 -4.61 0.02
C ASP A 146 4.85 -5.59 1.16
N LEU A 147 6.01 -6.26 1.09
CA LEU A 147 6.54 -7.13 2.14
C LEU A 147 7.92 -6.66 2.57
N ALA A 148 8.25 -6.82 3.85
CA ALA A 148 9.61 -6.58 4.34
C ALA A 148 9.99 -7.59 5.41
N ILE A 149 11.16 -8.22 5.25
CA ILE A 149 11.76 -9.12 6.26
C ILE A 149 12.78 -8.30 7.04
N ALA A 150 12.77 -8.41 8.38
CA ALA A 150 13.78 -7.75 9.19
C ALA A 150 15.14 -8.43 9.01
N ALA A 151 16.14 -7.69 8.52
CA ALA A 151 17.48 -8.22 8.28
C ALA A 151 18.14 -8.79 9.55
N SER A 152 17.86 -8.17 10.71
CA SER A 152 18.36 -8.59 12.02
C SER A 152 17.68 -9.85 12.59
N ASN A 153 16.49 -10.21 12.10
CA ASN A 153 15.75 -11.40 12.54
C ASN A 153 14.72 -11.84 11.47
N PRO A 154 15.04 -12.84 10.63
CA PRO A 154 14.20 -13.26 9.52
C PRO A 154 12.84 -13.87 9.90
N ASN A 155 12.61 -14.16 11.18
CA ASN A 155 11.28 -14.56 11.65
C ASN A 155 10.30 -13.37 11.70
N ILE A 156 10.82 -12.14 11.75
CA ILE A 156 10.00 -10.93 11.80
C ILE A 156 9.74 -10.45 10.39
N ILE A 157 8.46 -10.43 10.01
CA ILE A 157 8.00 -10.03 8.68
C ILE A 157 6.89 -9.00 8.84
N TYR A 158 6.99 -7.92 8.08
CA TYR A 158 5.94 -6.91 7.94
C TYR A 158 5.27 -7.05 6.59
N ALA A 159 3.94 -6.98 6.58
CA ALA A 159 3.13 -7.00 5.37
C ALA A 159 2.25 -5.75 5.33
N GLY A 160 2.46 -4.92 4.32
CA GLY A 160 1.56 -3.82 3.98
C GLY A 160 0.42 -4.31 3.10
N THR A 161 -0.82 -4.14 3.54
CA THR A 161 -1.98 -4.56 2.76
C THR A 161 -2.49 -3.44 1.84
N GLY A 162 -3.06 -3.83 0.72
CA GLY A 162 -3.60 -2.94 -0.29
C GLY A 162 -2.58 -2.48 -1.32
N GLU A 163 -2.70 -2.98 -2.54
CA GLU A 163 -1.81 -2.61 -3.64
C GLU A 163 -1.84 -1.11 -3.92
N ALA A 164 -0.68 -0.46 -3.87
CA ALA A 164 -0.60 0.99 -4.07
C ALA A 164 -0.61 1.43 -5.54
N ASN A 165 -0.78 0.53 -6.51
CA ASN A 165 -0.96 0.92 -7.91
C ASN A 165 -2.31 1.63 -8.13
N ALA A 166 -2.37 2.53 -9.11
CA ALA A 166 -3.56 3.37 -9.33
C ALA A 166 -4.57 2.78 -10.35
N SER A 167 -4.81 1.47 -10.31
CA SER A 167 -5.69 0.82 -11.29
C SER A 167 -7.18 1.13 -11.08
N SER A 168 -7.92 1.22 -12.19
CA SER A 168 -9.41 1.33 -12.20
C SER A 168 -10.13 0.03 -11.92
N ASN A 169 -9.45 -1.10 -12.18
CA ASN A 169 -10.07 -2.40 -12.35
C ASN A 169 -9.68 -3.34 -11.21
N THR A 170 -9.65 -4.65 -11.47
CA THR A 170 -9.35 -5.77 -10.57
C THR A 170 -7.91 -5.78 -10.04
N GLY A 171 -7.32 -4.64 -9.70
CA GLY A 171 -5.89 -4.53 -9.40
C GLY A 171 -5.48 -3.39 -8.45
N ALA A 172 -6.42 -2.83 -7.69
CA ALA A 172 -6.12 -1.91 -6.60
C ALA A 172 -7.12 -2.15 -5.47
N PHE A 173 -7.15 -3.38 -4.98
CA PHE A 173 -7.98 -3.73 -3.82
C PHE A 173 -7.39 -3.09 -2.58
N PHE A 174 -8.23 -2.42 -1.79
CA PHE A 174 -7.80 -1.81 -0.54
C PHE A 174 -7.56 -2.89 0.52
N GLY A 175 -6.50 -2.70 1.29
CA GLY A 175 -6.20 -3.41 2.53
C GLY A 175 -6.71 -2.67 3.75
N ASP A 176 -6.20 -3.06 4.90
CA ASP A 176 -6.53 -2.59 6.24
C ASP A 176 -5.27 -2.39 7.10
N GLY A 177 -4.17 -1.96 6.48
CA GLY A 177 -2.97 -1.48 7.17
C GLY A 177 -1.82 -2.48 7.20
N ILE A 178 -1.08 -2.48 8.30
CA ILE A 178 0.16 -3.26 8.46
C ILE A 178 -0.09 -4.49 9.32
N TYR A 179 0.43 -5.62 8.86
CA TYR A 179 0.51 -6.85 9.63
C TYR A 179 1.95 -7.16 9.98
N ARG A 180 2.15 -7.76 11.16
CA ARG A 180 3.42 -8.29 11.63
C ARG A 180 3.28 -9.78 11.92
N SER A 181 4.28 -10.55 11.51
CA SER A 181 4.53 -11.91 11.97
C SER A 181 5.86 -11.92 12.73
N ASP A 182 5.91 -12.68 13.83
CA ASP A 182 7.13 -12.94 14.61
C ASP A 182 7.61 -14.41 14.48
N ASP A 183 6.96 -15.17 13.60
CA ASP A 183 7.14 -16.62 13.42
C ASP A 183 7.25 -17.03 11.95
N ALA A 184 7.90 -16.17 11.14
CA ALA A 184 8.18 -16.39 9.73
C ALA A 184 6.93 -16.67 8.88
N GLY A 185 5.83 -15.99 9.21
CA GLY A 185 4.54 -16.02 8.52
C GLY A 185 3.56 -17.08 9.02
N ALA A 186 3.85 -17.82 10.10
CA ALA A 186 2.92 -18.83 10.61
C ALA A 186 1.67 -18.19 11.26
N SER A 187 1.81 -17.01 11.86
CA SER A 187 0.73 -16.17 12.35
C SER A 187 0.98 -14.69 12.09
N TRP A 188 -0.11 -13.91 12.01
CA TRP A 188 -0.06 -12.49 11.69
C TRP A 188 -0.97 -11.69 12.61
N THR A 189 -0.49 -10.52 13.02
CA THR A 189 -1.23 -9.55 13.83
C THR A 189 -1.34 -8.23 13.08
N ASN A 190 -2.55 -7.67 12.94
CA ASN A 190 -2.73 -6.31 12.43
C ASN A 190 -2.25 -5.30 13.49
N ILE A 191 -1.27 -4.47 13.15
CA ILE A 191 -0.58 -3.55 14.05
C ILE A 191 -0.86 -2.08 13.71
N GLY A 192 -1.92 -1.75 12.98
CA GLY A 192 -2.34 -0.36 12.77
C GLY A 192 -2.40 0.10 11.31
N LEU A 193 -2.66 1.41 11.15
CA LEU A 193 -2.84 2.10 9.86
C LEU A 193 -4.04 1.58 9.04
N GLN A 194 -5.14 1.24 9.70
CA GLN A 194 -6.28 0.57 9.06
C GLN A 194 -6.98 1.43 7.99
N GLU A 195 -6.93 2.76 8.08
CA GLU A 195 -7.53 3.69 7.11
C GLU A 195 -6.55 4.14 6.01
N SER A 196 -5.34 3.59 5.99
CA SER A 196 -4.34 3.85 4.95
C SER A 196 -4.74 3.23 3.61
N HIS A 197 -5.54 2.16 3.63
CA HIS A 197 -6.09 1.39 2.50
C HIS A 197 -5.06 0.79 1.52
N HIS A 198 -3.93 1.44 1.30
CA HIS A 198 -2.93 1.05 0.33
C HIS A 198 -1.56 1.39 0.89
N ILE A 199 -0.68 0.39 0.92
CA ILE A 199 0.70 0.54 1.37
C ILE A 199 1.62 0.47 0.15
N GLY A 200 2.42 1.52 -0.04
CA GLY A 200 3.35 1.63 -1.17
C GLY A 200 4.65 0.88 -0.94
N ARG A 201 5.22 1.00 0.26
CA ARG A 201 6.51 0.42 0.62
C ARG A 201 6.65 0.34 2.14
N VAL A 202 7.33 -0.69 2.62
CA VAL A 202 7.73 -0.92 4.02
C VAL A 202 9.24 -1.12 4.03
N VAL A 203 9.94 -0.42 4.92
CA VAL A 203 11.38 -0.62 5.15
C VAL A 203 11.63 -0.80 6.64
N VAL A 204 12.43 -1.82 6.97
CA VAL A 204 12.79 -2.19 8.34
C VAL A 204 14.24 -1.81 8.58
N ASP A 205 14.53 -1.23 9.74
CA ASP A 205 15.90 -0.92 10.12
C ASP A 205 16.77 -2.20 10.15
N PRO A 206 17.95 -2.19 9.51
CA PRO A 206 18.79 -3.38 9.37
C PRO A 206 19.29 -3.95 10.71
N THR A 207 19.28 -3.15 11.77
CA THR A 207 19.78 -3.53 13.10
C THR A 207 18.71 -3.58 14.18
N ASN A 208 17.51 -3.05 13.90
CA ASN A 208 16.42 -2.99 14.87
C ASN A 208 15.09 -3.37 14.20
N PRO A 209 14.56 -4.59 14.43
CA PRO A 209 13.33 -5.02 13.78
C PRO A 209 12.10 -4.20 14.19
N ASP A 210 12.16 -3.50 15.33
CA ASP A 210 11.05 -2.69 15.85
C ASP A 210 11.04 -1.25 15.32
N ARG A 211 12.08 -0.82 14.57
CA ARG A 211 12.11 0.47 13.87
C ARG A 211 11.75 0.26 12.39
N VAL A 212 10.56 0.72 12.02
CA VAL A 212 9.99 0.49 10.68
C VAL A 212 9.43 1.79 10.13
N PHE A 213 9.59 1.99 8.83
CA PHE A 213 8.94 3.08 8.10
C PHE A 213 8.00 2.53 7.03
N VAL A 214 6.88 3.21 6.86
CA VAL A 214 5.80 2.82 5.95
C VAL A 214 5.42 4.00 5.09
N ALA A 215 5.50 3.83 3.77
CA ALA A 215 4.91 4.74 2.80
C ALA A 215 3.41 4.41 2.66
N ALA A 216 2.58 5.12 3.42
CA ALA A 216 1.12 4.97 3.37
C ALA A 216 0.55 5.80 2.22
N ALA A 217 -0.06 5.12 1.25
CA ALA A 217 -0.54 5.77 0.05
C ALA A 217 -1.92 6.40 0.22
N GLY A 218 -2.74 5.91 1.16
CA GLY A 218 -4.10 6.42 1.40
C GLY A 218 -5.15 5.93 0.40
N LYS A 219 -6.39 6.38 0.60
CA LYS A 219 -7.56 6.00 -0.21
C LYS A 219 -7.33 6.36 -1.70
N LEU A 220 -7.46 5.40 -2.61
CA LEU A 220 -7.37 5.71 -4.06
C LEU A 220 -8.57 6.55 -4.53
N TYR A 221 -9.77 6.22 -4.05
CA TYR A 221 -11.04 6.86 -4.41
C TYR A 221 -11.53 7.85 -3.34
N GLY A 222 -10.68 8.81 -2.97
CA GLY A 222 -11.07 9.85 -2.01
C GLY A 222 -9.87 10.53 -1.37
N TYR A 223 -10.17 11.48 -0.48
CA TYR A 223 -9.17 12.14 0.36
C TYR A 223 -9.15 11.45 1.73
N ASN A 224 -7.98 11.37 2.36
CA ASN A 224 -7.84 10.91 3.73
C ASN A 224 -6.54 11.45 4.35
N SER A 225 -6.55 11.63 5.67
CA SER A 225 -5.38 12.08 6.44
C SER A 225 -4.35 10.97 6.67
N GLU A 226 -4.75 9.70 6.54
CA GLU A 226 -3.86 8.54 6.69
C GLU A 226 -3.06 8.29 5.40
N ARG A 227 -2.20 9.27 5.09
CA ARG A 227 -1.26 9.30 3.96
C ARG A 227 0.11 9.74 4.46
N GLY A 228 1.15 9.52 3.66
CA GLY A 228 2.49 9.99 3.99
C GLY A 228 3.36 8.89 4.60
N VAL A 229 4.50 9.27 5.16
CA VAL A 229 5.42 8.32 5.80
C VAL A 229 5.07 8.21 7.28
N TYR A 230 4.89 6.97 7.72
CA TYR A 230 4.73 6.62 9.12
C TYR A 230 5.97 5.92 9.64
N ARG A 231 6.34 6.16 10.89
CA ARG A 231 7.42 5.51 11.61
C ARG A 231 6.87 4.84 12.86
N THR A 232 7.36 3.64 13.15
CA THR A 232 7.26 3.03 14.48
C THR A 232 8.67 2.76 15.00
N THR A 233 8.83 2.77 16.33
CA THR A 233 10.08 2.43 17.05
C THR A 233 9.86 1.37 18.12
N ASN A 234 8.64 0.82 18.17
CA ASN A 234 8.18 -0.20 19.09
C ASN A 234 7.41 -1.30 18.34
N GLY A 235 7.83 -1.56 17.10
CA GLY A 235 7.42 -2.76 16.38
C GLY A 235 5.96 -2.78 15.95
N GLY A 236 5.30 -1.63 15.92
CA GLY A 236 3.91 -1.47 15.49
C GLY A 236 2.93 -1.11 16.61
N ASP A 237 3.34 -1.09 17.88
CA ASP A 237 2.43 -0.72 18.98
C ASP A 237 1.90 0.71 18.82
N THR A 238 2.74 1.62 18.32
CA THR A 238 2.35 2.98 17.97
C THR A 238 3.01 3.45 16.69
N TRP A 239 2.33 4.33 15.96
CA TRP A 239 2.79 4.93 14.71
C TRP A 239 2.80 6.45 14.79
N GLU A 240 3.86 7.06 14.29
CA GLU A 240 4.04 8.51 14.15
C GLU A 240 4.05 8.88 12.66
N GLN A 241 3.25 9.88 12.27
CA GLN A 241 3.28 10.43 10.91
C GLN A 241 4.43 11.42 10.77
N VAL A 242 5.53 10.98 10.16
CA VAL A 242 6.80 11.72 10.09
C VAL A 242 6.96 12.56 8.81
N LEU A 243 6.20 12.24 7.75
CA LEU A 243 6.14 13.06 6.53
C LEU A 243 4.71 13.11 6.01
N PHE A 244 4.13 14.31 5.89
CA PHE A 244 2.81 14.53 5.31
C PHE A 244 2.79 15.83 4.52
N LYS A 245 2.06 15.85 3.40
CA LYS A 245 1.92 17.03 2.53
C LYS A 245 0.47 17.49 2.42
N THR A 246 -0.42 16.63 1.92
CA THR A 246 -1.88 16.87 1.82
C THR A 246 -2.65 15.55 1.90
N ASP A 247 -3.97 15.64 2.06
CA ASP A 247 -4.91 14.51 2.05
C ASP A 247 -5.17 13.90 0.66
N SER A 248 -4.49 14.42 -0.38
CA SER A 248 -4.43 13.91 -1.75
C SER A 248 -3.05 13.41 -2.17
N THR A 249 -2.04 13.56 -1.30
CA THR A 249 -0.64 13.20 -1.60
C THR A 249 -0.28 11.87 -0.96
N ALA A 250 -0.14 10.83 -1.78
CA ALA A 250 0.30 9.51 -1.33
C ALA A 250 1.80 9.50 -1.05
N ALA A 251 2.27 8.84 0.01
CA ALA A 251 3.63 8.30 0.00
C ALA A 251 3.60 6.99 -0.78
N ILE A 252 4.44 6.87 -1.81
CA ILE A 252 4.39 5.72 -2.73
C ILE A 252 5.62 4.82 -2.62
N ASP A 253 6.75 5.37 -2.18
CA ASP A 253 8.01 4.63 -2.05
C ASP A 253 8.85 5.22 -0.92
N ILE A 254 9.68 4.38 -0.29
CA ILE A 254 10.67 4.79 0.69
C ILE A 254 11.88 3.86 0.63
N ALA A 255 13.08 4.44 0.68
CA ALA A 255 14.33 3.71 0.74
C ALA A 255 15.13 4.17 1.98
N MET A 256 15.79 3.22 2.63
CA MET A 256 16.62 3.43 3.80
C MET A 256 18.06 3.03 3.47
N ASN A 257 19.02 3.85 3.88
CA ASN A 257 20.42 3.50 3.77
C ASN A 257 20.75 2.39 4.77
N THR A 258 21.31 1.28 4.29
CA THR A 258 21.57 0.07 5.09
C THR A 258 22.78 0.20 6.02
N GLN A 259 23.67 1.16 5.78
CA GLN A 259 24.83 1.43 6.63
C GLN A 259 24.58 2.56 7.63
N ASP A 260 23.70 3.50 7.27
CA ASP A 260 23.27 4.61 8.12
C ASP A 260 21.74 4.77 8.05
N PRO A 261 20.98 4.05 8.90
CA PRO A 261 19.51 4.02 8.88
C PRO A 261 18.82 5.36 9.20
N ASP A 262 19.57 6.41 9.49
CA ASP A 262 19.04 7.77 9.65
C ASP A 262 18.95 8.53 8.32
N ILE A 263 19.61 8.04 7.27
CA ILE A 263 19.48 8.55 5.91
C ILE A 263 18.35 7.81 5.20
N LEU A 264 17.27 8.54 4.92
CA LEU A 264 16.08 8.02 4.25
C LEU A 264 15.71 8.89 3.05
N PHE A 265 15.12 8.25 2.04
CA PHE A 265 14.49 8.92 0.92
C PHE A 265 13.06 8.45 0.76
N ALA A 266 12.10 9.36 0.67
CA ALA A 266 10.70 9.06 0.48
C ALA A 266 10.15 9.80 -0.74
N THR A 267 9.25 9.17 -1.47
CA THR A 267 8.59 9.78 -2.63
C THR A 267 7.12 10.01 -2.34
N LEU A 268 6.68 11.23 -2.63
CA LEU A 268 5.30 11.66 -2.54
C LEU A 268 4.70 11.79 -3.95
N TRP A 269 3.44 11.39 -4.10
CA TRP A 269 2.70 11.38 -5.35
C TRP A 269 1.29 11.90 -5.13
N GLU A 270 1.01 13.09 -5.67
CA GLU A 270 -0.34 13.65 -5.70
C GLU A 270 -1.22 12.80 -6.59
N ARG A 271 -2.22 12.15 -5.99
CA ARG A 271 -3.10 11.25 -6.72
C ARG A 271 -4.48 11.14 -6.10
N THR A 272 -5.50 11.24 -6.95
CA THR A 272 -6.86 10.81 -6.62
C THR A 272 -7.51 10.12 -7.81
N ARG A 273 -8.55 9.33 -7.53
CA ARG A 273 -9.35 8.70 -8.56
C ARG A 273 -10.83 8.97 -8.34
N LYS A 274 -11.53 9.24 -9.44
CA LYS A 274 -12.99 9.25 -9.52
C LYS A 274 -13.42 8.18 -10.55
N PRO A 275 -14.67 7.67 -10.50
CA PRO A 275 -15.12 6.68 -11.48
C PRO A 275 -14.91 7.11 -12.94
N TRP A 276 -14.97 8.41 -13.22
CA TRP A 276 -14.84 8.98 -14.57
C TRP A 276 -13.50 9.68 -14.85
N ILE A 277 -12.64 9.93 -13.86
CA ILE A 277 -11.40 10.72 -14.02
C ILE A 277 -10.23 10.11 -13.24
N ARG A 278 -9.04 10.14 -13.87
CA ARG A 278 -7.75 9.91 -13.23
C ARG A 278 -7.07 11.25 -12.98
N ASP A 279 -6.55 11.44 -11.78
CA ASP A 279 -5.75 12.60 -11.42
C ASP A 279 -4.48 12.10 -10.74
N TYR A 280 -3.44 11.84 -11.54
CA TYR A 280 -2.23 11.10 -11.17
C TYR A 280 -0.96 11.93 -11.29
N ALA A 281 -1.07 13.23 -11.16
CA ALA A 281 0.08 14.11 -11.06
C ALA A 281 -0.29 15.37 -10.29
N GLY A 282 0.71 16.09 -9.78
CA GLY A 282 0.44 17.35 -9.12
C GLY A 282 1.65 17.97 -8.45
N MET A 283 1.48 19.23 -8.05
CA MET A 283 2.52 20.09 -7.46
C MET A 283 3.07 19.56 -6.14
N THR A 284 2.32 18.69 -5.47
CA THR A 284 2.70 18.11 -4.18
C THR A 284 3.46 16.79 -4.31
N SER A 285 3.70 16.32 -5.55
CA SER A 285 4.56 15.18 -5.84
C SER A 285 6.04 15.58 -5.80
N GLY A 286 6.89 14.76 -5.17
CA GLY A 286 8.31 15.08 -5.03
C GLY A 286 9.11 14.04 -4.26
N LEU A 287 10.44 14.10 -4.41
CA LEU A 287 11.40 13.31 -3.64
C LEU A 287 11.80 14.09 -2.38
N HIS A 288 11.80 13.43 -1.24
CA HIS A 288 12.16 13.99 0.05
C HIS A 288 13.29 13.18 0.67
N ARG A 289 14.21 13.86 1.36
CA ARG A 289 15.33 13.24 2.08
C ARG A 289 15.28 13.60 3.56
N SER A 290 15.52 12.61 4.42
CA SER A 290 15.84 12.80 5.83
C SER A 290 17.28 12.37 6.09
N LEU A 291 17.94 13.03 7.04
CA LEU A 291 19.31 12.74 7.51
C LEU A 291 19.34 12.54 9.03
N ASP A 292 18.18 12.38 9.65
CA ASP A 292 17.98 12.34 11.10
C ASP A 292 16.90 11.31 11.50
N GLY A 293 16.81 10.22 10.74
CA GLY A 293 15.92 9.13 11.07
C GLY A 293 14.44 9.44 10.87
N GLY A 294 14.14 10.38 9.98
CA GLY A 294 12.79 10.80 9.63
C GLY A 294 12.21 11.89 10.52
N ASP A 295 12.96 12.46 11.46
CA ASP A 295 12.46 13.57 12.29
C ASP A 295 12.26 14.85 11.46
N THR A 296 13.12 15.09 10.48
CA THR A 296 12.96 16.17 9.50
C THR A 296 13.16 15.69 8.06
N TRP A 297 12.47 16.36 7.14
CA TRP A 297 12.48 16.03 5.71
C TRP A 297 12.70 17.27 4.86
N THR A 298 13.62 17.17 3.91
CA THR A 298 13.89 18.21 2.90
C THR A 298 13.41 17.73 1.54
N GLU A 299 12.56 18.52 0.88
CA GLU A 299 12.15 18.27 -0.51
C GLU A 299 13.31 18.59 -1.46
N LEU A 300 13.69 17.63 -2.30
CA LEU A 300 14.77 17.76 -3.29
C LEU A 300 14.20 18.16 -4.65
N GLY A 301 14.91 19.03 -5.38
CA GLY A 301 14.40 19.59 -6.64
C GLY A 301 15.47 20.12 -7.58
N ALA A 302 15.15 21.18 -8.33
CA ALA A 302 16.01 21.73 -9.38
C ALA A 302 17.39 22.17 -8.89
N SER A 303 17.51 22.67 -7.65
CA SER A 303 18.80 23.00 -7.03
C SER A 303 19.72 21.80 -6.86
N ASN A 304 19.16 20.60 -6.79
CA ASN A 304 19.88 19.34 -6.65
C ASN A 304 20.10 18.64 -7.99
N GLY A 305 19.59 19.16 -9.12
CA GLY A 305 19.67 18.50 -10.43
C GLY A 305 18.46 17.61 -10.79
N LEU A 306 17.37 17.70 -10.03
CA LEU A 306 16.11 16.98 -10.30
C LEU A 306 15.07 17.88 -11.00
N PRO A 307 14.02 17.33 -11.63
CA PRO A 307 12.91 18.13 -12.13
C PRO A 307 12.23 18.94 -11.02
N ALA A 308 11.86 20.19 -11.31
CA ALA A 308 11.01 20.97 -10.41
C ALA A 308 9.59 20.38 -10.37
N PRO A 309 8.93 20.32 -9.20
CA PRO A 309 7.53 19.92 -9.10
C PRO A 309 6.63 20.77 -10.01
N SER A 310 5.66 20.12 -10.65
CA SER A 310 4.71 20.73 -11.57
C SER A 310 3.36 20.03 -11.45
N THR A 311 2.31 20.61 -12.03
CA THR A 311 1.02 19.92 -12.18
C THR A 311 1.08 18.65 -13.04
N GLN A 312 2.21 18.41 -13.69
CA GLN A 312 2.47 17.24 -14.52
C GLN A 312 3.39 16.22 -13.86
N THR A 313 3.91 16.49 -12.66
CA THR A 313 4.80 15.56 -11.95
C THR A 313 3.99 14.37 -11.44
N GLY A 314 4.25 13.19 -12.00
CA GLY A 314 3.56 11.95 -11.68
C GLY A 314 4.24 11.16 -10.56
N ARG A 315 4.05 9.84 -10.58
CA ARG A 315 4.72 8.88 -9.69
C ARG A 315 6.23 9.00 -9.78
N ILE A 316 6.88 8.92 -8.63
CA ILE A 316 8.33 8.86 -8.46
C ILE A 316 8.64 7.59 -7.66
N SER A 317 9.75 6.94 -7.96
CA SER A 317 10.28 5.81 -7.18
C SER A 317 11.75 6.02 -6.86
N VAL A 318 12.23 5.41 -5.78
CA VAL A 318 13.59 5.62 -5.28
C VAL A 318 14.21 4.31 -4.79
N ALA A 319 15.49 4.12 -5.05
CA ALA A 319 16.26 2.99 -4.54
C ALA A 319 17.66 3.44 -4.13
N ILE A 320 18.17 2.89 -3.02
CA ILE A 320 19.52 3.11 -2.50
C ILE A 320 20.32 1.84 -2.73
N SER A 321 21.58 1.96 -3.15
CA SER A 321 22.45 0.80 -3.32
C SER A 321 22.86 0.22 -1.95
N GLU A 322 22.80 -1.11 -1.80
CA GLU A 322 23.32 -1.77 -0.60
C GLU A 322 24.86 -1.83 -0.58
N SER A 323 25.50 -2.01 -1.75
CA SER A 323 26.97 -2.10 -1.89
C SER A 323 27.66 -0.74 -1.71
N ASN A 324 26.98 0.34 -2.11
CA ASN A 324 27.46 1.71 -1.98
C ASN A 324 26.29 2.66 -1.64
N PRO A 325 25.92 2.81 -0.36
CA PRO A 325 24.72 3.56 0.02
C PRO A 325 24.73 5.07 -0.26
N SER A 326 25.87 5.62 -0.70
CA SER A 326 25.92 6.98 -1.26
C SER A 326 25.32 7.09 -2.65
N THR A 327 25.16 5.96 -3.35
CA THR A 327 24.53 5.85 -4.66
C THR A 327 23.02 5.65 -4.52
N ILE A 328 22.25 6.58 -5.08
CA ILE A 328 20.77 6.55 -5.08
C ILE A 328 20.27 6.76 -6.50
N TYR A 329 19.24 5.99 -6.88
CA TYR A 329 18.52 6.17 -8.13
C TYR A 329 17.09 6.63 -7.87
N ALA A 330 16.62 7.59 -8.67
CA ALA A 330 15.25 8.08 -8.62
C ALA A 330 14.66 8.10 -10.02
N ARG A 331 13.48 7.49 -10.18
CA ARG A 331 12.74 7.44 -11.45
C ARG A 331 11.58 8.40 -11.39
N TYR A 332 11.45 9.24 -12.41
CA TYR A 332 10.37 10.21 -12.54
C TYR A 332 9.41 9.82 -13.65
N THR A 333 8.14 10.18 -13.49
CA THR A 333 7.14 10.14 -14.54
C THR A 333 6.46 11.50 -14.70
N THR A 334 5.80 11.70 -15.84
CA THR A 334 5.01 12.90 -16.13
C THR A 334 3.71 12.55 -16.83
N ASN A 335 2.77 13.50 -16.92
CA ASN A 335 1.39 13.36 -17.42
C ASN A 335 0.40 12.86 -16.35
N PRO A 336 -0.74 13.54 -16.15
CA PRO A 336 -1.66 13.28 -15.03
C PRO A 336 -2.55 12.06 -15.26
N ILE A 337 -2.44 11.39 -16.40
CA ILE A 337 -3.26 10.26 -16.79
C ILE A 337 -2.39 9.02 -17.03
N THR A 338 -1.32 9.16 -17.79
CA THR A 338 -0.49 8.04 -18.25
C THR A 338 0.78 7.84 -17.41
N ASN A 339 1.29 8.89 -16.75
CA ASN A 339 2.55 8.83 -16.01
C ASN A 339 3.66 8.24 -16.91
N VAL A 340 3.85 8.79 -18.12
CA VAL A 340 4.95 8.35 -19.00
C VAL A 340 6.30 8.62 -18.35
N PHE A 341 7.28 7.76 -18.61
CA PHE A 341 8.63 7.88 -18.10
C PHE A 341 9.24 9.25 -18.41
N ASN A 342 9.83 9.89 -17.39
CA ASN A 342 10.41 11.23 -17.45
C ASN A 342 11.84 11.29 -16.86
N GLY A 343 12.55 10.17 -16.98
CA GLY A 343 13.97 10.08 -16.66
C GLY A 343 14.28 9.26 -15.42
N LEU A 344 15.45 8.63 -15.47
CA LEU A 344 16.13 8.03 -14.33
C LEU A 344 17.29 8.94 -13.95
N TYR A 345 17.35 9.29 -12.67
CA TYR A 345 18.37 10.17 -12.10
C TYR A 345 19.22 9.38 -11.12
N LYS A 346 20.52 9.70 -11.06
CA LYS A 346 21.49 9.12 -10.13
C LYS A 346 22.12 10.21 -9.28
N SER A 347 22.24 9.97 -7.98
CA SER A 347 23.15 10.66 -7.07
C SER A 347 24.22 9.68 -6.60
N SER A 348 25.42 10.19 -6.29
CA SER A 348 26.54 9.44 -5.70
C SER A 348 27.08 10.13 -4.43
N ASP A 349 26.27 10.98 -3.81
CA ASP A 349 26.63 11.84 -2.69
C ASP A 349 25.46 12.03 -1.72
N ASN A 350 24.74 10.94 -1.42
CA ASN A 350 23.59 10.96 -0.51
C ASN A 350 22.50 11.97 -0.92
N GLY A 351 22.31 12.18 -2.22
CA GLY A 351 21.24 12.99 -2.79
C GLY A 351 21.51 14.50 -2.83
N ASP A 352 22.74 14.95 -2.56
CA ASP A 352 23.08 16.37 -2.66
C ASP A 352 23.06 16.83 -4.13
N ASN A 353 23.64 16.04 -5.04
CA ASN A 353 23.65 16.28 -6.47
C ASN A 353 23.11 15.08 -7.26
N TRP A 354 22.29 15.37 -8.26
CA TRP A 354 21.64 14.40 -9.13
C TRP A 354 21.98 14.68 -10.59
N THR A 355 22.10 13.60 -11.35
CA THR A 355 22.35 13.62 -12.79
C THR A 355 21.36 12.74 -13.52
N LEU A 356 20.85 13.19 -14.67
CA LEU A 356 20.01 12.37 -15.54
C LEU A 356 20.89 11.31 -16.22
N VAL A 357 20.60 10.03 -15.97
CA VAL A 357 21.37 8.91 -16.53
C VAL A 357 20.63 8.14 -17.62
N ALA A 358 19.30 8.25 -17.69
CA ALA A 358 18.53 7.67 -18.79
C ALA A 358 17.26 8.47 -19.06
N LEU A 359 16.92 8.69 -20.34
CA LEU A 359 15.65 9.30 -20.75
C LEU A 359 15.08 8.60 -21.99
N ASN A 360 15.74 8.77 -23.14
CA ASN A 360 15.24 8.28 -24.41
C ASN A 360 15.47 6.78 -24.58
N GLU A 361 16.58 6.30 -24.03
CA GLU A 361 17.07 4.92 -24.09
C GLU A 361 16.04 3.91 -23.57
N ILE A 362 15.28 4.31 -22.55
CA ILE A 362 14.24 3.48 -21.91
C ILE A 362 12.87 4.19 -21.83
N SER A 363 12.63 5.18 -22.69
CA SER A 363 11.40 5.98 -22.69
C SER A 363 10.10 5.15 -22.83
N GLY A 364 10.19 3.99 -23.48
CA GLY A 364 9.09 3.05 -23.66
C GLY A 364 8.83 2.11 -22.48
N VAL A 365 9.61 2.17 -21.40
CA VAL A 365 9.60 1.16 -20.31
C VAL A 365 8.22 0.90 -19.73
N ASP A 366 7.36 1.92 -19.71
CA ASP A 366 6.03 1.87 -19.10
C ASP A 366 4.87 1.63 -20.06
N ALA A 367 5.10 1.66 -21.37
CA ALA A 367 4.02 1.59 -22.37
C ALA A 367 2.83 2.55 -22.10
N SER A 368 3.07 3.73 -21.51
CA SER A 368 2.05 4.71 -21.07
C SER A 368 1.23 4.34 -19.82
N PHE A 369 1.73 3.41 -19.00
CA PHE A 369 1.14 2.96 -17.74
C PHE A 369 2.08 3.18 -16.54
N GLY A 370 2.86 4.26 -16.48
CA GLY A 370 3.84 4.42 -15.39
C GLY A 370 3.21 4.67 -14.01
N TRP A 371 1.90 4.88 -13.93
CA TRP A 371 1.13 4.85 -12.67
C TRP A 371 0.98 3.43 -12.10
N TYR A 372 1.31 2.40 -12.91
CA TYR A 372 1.19 0.98 -12.61
C TYR A 372 2.54 0.31 -12.31
N PHE A 373 3.65 1.01 -12.59
CA PHE A 373 5.01 0.55 -12.38
C PHE A 373 5.77 1.54 -11.51
N GLY A 374 7.02 1.23 -11.16
CA GLY A 374 7.85 2.16 -10.39
C GLY A 374 9.17 1.56 -9.92
N ASN A 375 9.23 0.25 -9.75
CA ASN A 375 10.36 -0.40 -9.10
C ASN A 375 11.70 -0.21 -9.84
N ILE A 376 12.71 0.17 -9.05
CA ILE A 376 14.14 0.14 -9.39
C ILE A 376 14.75 -0.95 -8.49
N ARG A 377 15.64 -1.77 -9.03
CA ARG A 377 16.41 -2.75 -8.26
C ARG A 377 17.89 -2.61 -8.61
N ILE A 378 18.71 -2.47 -7.58
CA ILE A 378 20.17 -2.32 -7.68
C ILE A 378 20.77 -3.61 -7.15
N ASN A 379 21.75 -4.17 -7.84
CA ASN A 379 22.42 -5.37 -7.35
C ASN A 379 23.07 -5.06 -5.98
N PRO A 380 22.80 -5.87 -4.93
CA PRO A 380 23.30 -5.60 -3.59
C PRO A 380 24.84 -5.67 -3.47
N LEU A 381 25.53 -6.19 -4.49
CA LEU A 381 26.98 -6.35 -4.53
C LEU A 381 27.67 -5.45 -5.57
N ASP A 382 26.90 -4.80 -6.45
CA ASP A 382 27.44 -3.98 -7.55
C ASP A 382 26.46 -2.84 -7.88
N ASP A 383 26.81 -1.60 -7.53
CA ASP A 383 25.95 -0.44 -7.77
C ASP A 383 25.91 0.01 -9.24
N ASP A 384 26.70 -0.60 -10.13
CA ASP A 384 26.62 -0.40 -11.57
C ASP A 384 25.54 -1.26 -12.25
N GLU A 385 25.10 -2.36 -11.62
CA GLU A 385 24.02 -3.22 -12.12
C GLU A 385 22.65 -2.77 -11.58
N VAL A 386 21.81 -2.25 -12.48
CA VAL A 386 20.50 -1.70 -12.13
C VAL A 386 19.43 -2.18 -13.10
N TYR A 387 18.29 -2.58 -12.57
CA TYR A 387 17.08 -2.92 -13.31
C TYR A 387 16.00 -1.86 -13.07
N VAL A 388 15.34 -1.46 -14.15
CA VAL A 388 14.14 -0.61 -14.13
C VAL A 388 12.97 -1.46 -14.61
N LEU A 389 12.02 -1.66 -13.69
CA LEU A 389 10.86 -2.50 -13.93
C LEU A 389 9.71 -1.67 -14.50
N GLY A 390 9.11 -2.20 -15.56
CA GLY A 390 7.92 -1.65 -16.18
C GLY A 390 7.18 -2.71 -16.96
N GLN A 391 6.52 -2.28 -18.03
CA GLN A 391 5.99 -3.20 -19.04
C GLN A 391 7.16 -3.99 -19.64
N SER A 392 8.17 -3.29 -20.17
CA SER A 392 9.46 -3.93 -20.46
C SER A 392 10.37 -3.93 -19.23
N LEU A 393 11.23 -4.93 -19.11
CA LEU A 393 12.32 -4.94 -18.13
C LEU A 393 13.61 -4.42 -18.79
N GLN A 394 14.18 -3.35 -18.22
CA GLN A 394 15.40 -2.72 -18.72
C GLN A 394 16.51 -2.88 -17.69
N ARG A 395 17.75 -3.13 -18.14
CA ARG A 395 18.91 -3.23 -17.27
C ARG A 395 20.14 -2.51 -17.79
N THR A 396 21.03 -2.16 -16.87
CA THR A 396 22.35 -1.59 -17.13
C THR A 396 23.39 -2.30 -16.25
N PHE A 397 24.65 -2.31 -16.69
CA PHE A 397 25.83 -2.84 -15.95
C PHE A 397 26.94 -1.78 -15.87
N ASN A 398 26.58 -0.51 -16.08
CA ASN A 398 27.50 0.61 -16.11
C ASN A 398 26.81 1.89 -15.66
N SER A 399 26.04 1.78 -14.57
CA SER A 399 25.40 2.91 -13.90
C SER A 399 24.46 3.74 -14.77
N GLY A 400 23.91 3.17 -15.84
CA GLY A 400 22.99 3.83 -16.77
C GLY A 400 23.63 4.36 -18.05
N SER A 401 24.94 4.17 -18.27
CA SER A 401 25.62 4.62 -19.49
C SER A 401 25.13 3.91 -20.76
N SER A 402 24.64 2.68 -20.63
CA SER A 402 24.00 1.91 -21.70
C SER A 402 22.95 0.95 -21.13
N TRP A 403 21.94 0.62 -21.95
CA TRP A 403 20.77 -0.15 -21.53
C TRP A 403 20.51 -1.37 -22.43
N GLN A 404 20.00 -2.43 -21.83
CA GLN A 404 19.60 -3.66 -22.50
C GLN A 404 18.20 -4.08 -22.03
N GLY A 405 17.33 -4.45 -22.98
CA GLY A 405 16.05 -5.07 -22.66
C GLY A 405 16.23 -6.54 -22.28
N VAL A 406 15.54 -6.98 -21.23
CA VAL A 406 15.46 -8.38 -20.82
C VAL A 406 14.20 -9.01 -21.45
N ASN A 407 14.37 -10.14 -22.11
CA ASN A 407 13.33 -10.81 -22.90
C ASN A 407 13.10 -12.24 -22.42
N GLY A 408 11.98 -12.85 -22.83
CA GLY A 408 11.64 -14.24 -22.49
C GLY A 408 10.81 -14.41 -21.20
N LEU A 409 10.42 -13.30 -20.58
CA LEU A 409 9.54 -13.23 -19.42
C LEU A 409 8.13 -12.75 -19.82
N HIS A 410 7.21 -12.72 -18.85
CA HIS A 410 5.91 -12.08 -19.02
C HIS A 410 6.07 -10.59 -19.41
N VAL A 411 5.04 -9.99 -20.01
CA VAL A 411 5.11 -8.65 -20.61
C VAL A 411 5.01 -7.49 -19.62
N ASP A 412 4.93 -7.74 -18.32
CA ASP A 412 4.91 -6.71 -17.28
C ASP A 412 5.58 -7.20 -16.00
N HIS A 413 6.32 -6.30 -15.34
CA HIS A 413 7.21 -6.63 -14.22
C HIS A 413 6.93 -5.69 -13.05
N HIS A 414 6.52 -6.27 -11.92
CA HIS A 414 6.11 -5.52 -10.72
C HIS A 414 7.07 -5.73 -9.57
N ALA A 415 7.68 -6.90 -9.47
CA ALA A 415 8.57 -7.27 -8.38
C ALA A 415 9.80 -8.00 -8.92
N MET A 416 10.92 -7.78 -8.26
CA MET A 416 12.20 -8.44 -8.48
C MET A 416 12.98 -8.33 -7.17
N GLU A 417 13.77 -9.35 -6.84
CA GLU A 417 14.68 -9.33 -5.70
C GLU A 417 15.94 -10.12 -6.09
N TYR A 418 17.06 -9.76 -5.49
CA TYR A 418 18.32 -10.47 -5.63
C TYR A 418 18.53 -11.46 -4.49
N SER A 419 19.12 -12.60 -4.80
CA SER A 419 19.79 -13.38 -3.77
C SER A 419 20.97 -12.60 -3.23
N ARG A 420 21.05 -12.47 -1.90
CA ARG A 420 22.19 -11.82 -1.22
C ARG A 420 23.38 -12.77 -1.06
N GLY A 421 23.13 -14.09 -1.13
CA GLY A 421 24.14 -15.14 -0.99
C GLY A 421 24.68 -15.68 -2.31
N ASN A 422 24.04 -15.37 -3.44
CA ASN A 422 24.35 -15.96 -4.73
C ASN A 422 24.23 -14.95 -5.89
N ASN A 423 25.37 -14.53 -6.44
CA ASN A 423 25.45 -13.53 -7.51
C ASN A 423 24.83 -13.98 -8.84
N ASP A 424 24.53 -15.27 -9.00
CA ASP A 424 23.90 -15.81 -10.21
C ASP A 424 22.35 -15.75 -10.15
N PHE A 425 21.75 -15.29 -9.04
CA PHE A 425 20.31 -15.41 -8.77
C PHE A 425 19.61 -14.14 -8.26
#